data_AF-A0A956BYN4-F1
#
_entry.id   AF-A0A956BYN4-F1
#
_cell.length_a   1.000
_cell.length_b   1.000
_cell.length_c   1.000
_cell.angle_alpha   90.00
_cell.angle_beta   90.00
_cell.angle_gamma   90.00
#
_symmetry.space_group_name_H-M   'P 1'
#
loop_
_entity.id
_entity.type
_entity.pdbx_description
1 polymer ?
#
loop_
_entity_poly.entity_id
_entity_poly.type
_entity_poly.pdbx_seq_one_letter_code
_entity_poly.pdbx_strand_id
1 'polypeptide(L)'
;MKGPRQRDLVAPLSRRNAFPRRAFLGGVGAGALALPFLHTLRAGAADIFPKRFVVFFTPNGTIRNEWVPTGGETDFKLKRILQPLEEFREHLLILEGVDMKSGYSGPGDGHQKGMGTMLTGAELLPGDVGGGDSSPPVSWASSISIDQYIANNISADRPYRSIELGVHTKDYANIWTRMIYAGPSQPLPPEANPYQAFDKLFGDLDVGAEELEKRKALRRSVLDSVKGDFASIQKRLGVADRHRMQSHMDGVREIEKRLESAGVTCAAPTMTGDVD
;
A
#
# COMPACT_ATOMS: atom_id res chain seq x y z
N MET A 1 41.95 -83.65 -8.52
CA MET A 1 42.33 -84.37 -7.28
C MET A 1 41.92 -83.53 -6.08
N LYS A 2 41.29 -84.19 -5.09
CA LYS A 2 40.99 -83.76 -3.71
C LYS A 2 40.02 -82.56 -3.49
N GLY A 3 38.81 -82.88 -3.01
CA GLY A 3 38.29 -82.21 -1.80
C GLY A 3 38.77 -82.96 -0.55
N PRO A 4 38.23 -82.76 0.68
CA PRO A 4 37.32 -81.72 1.19
C PRO A 4 37.74 -81.12 2.58
N ARG A 5 37.07 -80.07 3.10
CA ARG A 5 36.41 -79.99 4.44
C ARG A 5 36.09 -78.56 4.95
N GLN A 6 34.96 -78.47 5.64
CA GLN A 6 34.24 -77.35 6.29
C GLN A 6 34.86 -76.82 7.60
N ARG A 7 34.32 -75.66 8.03
CA ARG A 7 34.07 -75.08 9.39
C ARG A 7 34.71 -73.69 9.56
N ASP A 8 34.15 -72.65 10.17
CA ASP A 8 32.89 -72.38 10.88
C ASP A 8 32.64 -70.85 10.90
N LEU A 9 31.44 -70.47 11.33
CA LEU A 9 30.83 -69.13 11.47
C LEU A 9 31.67 -68.07 12.22
N VAL A 10 31.43 -66.78 11.93
CA VAL A 10 30.89 -65.73 12.85
C VAL A 10 30.84 -64.39 12.09
N ALA A 11 29.66 -63.77 12.03
CA ALA A 11 29.45 -62.40 11.54
C ALA A 11 29.78 -61.38 12.65
N PRO A 12 30.39 -60.22 12.35
CA PRO A 12 30.38 -59.09 13.26
C PRO A 12 29.11 -58.25 13.07
N LEU A 13 28.50 -57.94 14.21
CA LEU A 13 27.26 -57.20 14.41
C LEU A 13 27.30 -55.80 13.78
N SER A 14 26.20 -55.48 13.09
CA SER A 14 25.84 -54.14 12.63
C SER A 14 25.90 -53.11 13.78
N ARG A 15 26.73 -52.07 13.62
CA ARG A 15 26.62 -50.86 14.42
C ARG A 15 25.31 -50.16 14.05
N ARG A 16 24.33 -50.22 14.96
CA ARG A 16 23.12 -49.39 14.89
C ARG A 16 23.52 -47.92 14.88
N ASN A 17 23.25 -47.23 13.77
CA ASN A 17 23.27 -45.77 13.70
C ASN A 17 22.21 -45.22 14.65
N ALA A 18 22.61 -44.87 15.87
CA ALA A 18 21.78 -44.10 16.78
C ALA A 18 21.68 -42.67 16.23
N PHE A 19 20.59 -42.36 15.54
CA PHE A 19 20.20 -40.97 15.29
C PHE A 19 20.02 -40.30 16.66
N PRO A 20 20.82 -39.28 17.02
CA PRO A 20 20.69 -38.64 18.32
C PRO A 20 19.35 -37.91 18.36
N ARG A 21 18.51 -38.20 19.38
CA ARG A 21 17.23 -37.51 19.63
C ARG A 21 17.37 -35.98 19.66
N ARG A 22 18.57 -35.45 19.97
CA ARG A 22 18.89 -34.01 19.88
C ARG A 22 18.96 -33.46 18.45
N ALA A 23 19.33 -34.26 17.45
CA ALA A 23 19.30 -33.82 16.04
C ALA A 23 17.86 -33.75 15.50
N PHE A 24 16.99 -34.68 15.93
CA PHE A 24 15.56 -34.63 15.57
C PHE A 24 14.84 -33.46 16.25
N LEU A 25 15.06 -33.24 17.54
CA LEU A 25 14.48 -32.09 18.26
C LEU A 25 15.08 -30.74 17.82
N GLY A 26 16.35 -30.71 17.40
CA GLY A 26 16.97 -29.53 16.79
C GLY A 26 16.38 -29.16 15.43
N GLY A 27 16.04 -30.17 14.60
CA GLY A 27 15.37 -29.96 13.30
C GLY A 27 13.92 -29.52 13.43
N VAL A 28 13.17 -30.04 14.41
CA VAL A 28 11.79 -29.61 14.71
C VAL A 28 11.76 -28.19 15.31
N GLY A 29 12.73 -27.85 16.16
CA GLY A 29 12.85 -26.50 16.74
C GLY A 29 13.24 -25.42 15.71
N ALA A 30 14.15 -25.73 14.78
CA ALA A 30 14.47 -24.82 13.67
C ALA A 30 13.31 -24.69 12.66
N GLY A 31 12.57 -25.78 12.41
CA GLY A 31 11.37 -25.78 11.58
C GLY A 31 10.22 -24.94 12.16
N ALA A 32 10.01 -24.95 13.47
CA ALA A 32 8.97 -24.16 14.13
C ALA A 32 9.25 -22.64 14.10
N LEU A 33 10.52 -22.23 14.11
CA LEU A 33 10.93 -20.83 13.94
C LEU A 33 10.86 -20.38 12.47
N ALA A 34 11.00 -21.32 11.53
CA ALA A 34 10.84 -21.07 10.10
C ALA A 34 9.38 -21.19 9.62
N LEU A 35 8.48 -21.77 10.42
CA LEU A 35 7.07 -21.98 10.08
C LEU A 35 6.32 -20.68 9.71
N PRO A 36 6.50 -19.54 10.41
CA PRO A 36 5.91 -18.26 10.02
C PRO A 36 6.39 -17.79 8.64
N PHE A 37 7.63 -18.12 8.27
CA PHE A 37 8.23 -17.77 6.98
C PHE A 37 7.88 -18.79 5.87
N LEU A 38 7.43 -20.00 6.21
CA LEU A 38 6.95 -20.96 5.21
C LEU A 38 5.64 -20.50 4.56
N HIS A 39 4.81 -19.72 5.27
CA HIS A 39 3.60 -19.11 4.72
C HIS A 39 3.90 -17.94 3.77
N THR A 40 4.96 -17.15 4.02
CA THR A 40 5.40 -16.10 3.09
C THR A 40 6.06 -16.67 1.83
N LEU A 41 6.71 -17.84 1.93
CA LEU A 41 7.29 -18.55 0.78
C LEU A 41 6.24 -19.20 -0.14
N ARG A 42 5.02 -19.46 0.33
CA ARG A 42 3.92 -19.97 -0.50
C ARG A 42 3.33 -18.91 -1.44
N ALA A 43 3.58 -17.62 -1.19
CA ALA A 43 3.25 -16.54 -2.12
C ALA A 43 4.22 -16.47 -3.33
N GLY A 44 5.26 -17.32 -3.37
CA GLY A 44 6.27 -17.37 -4.42
C GLY A 44 5.96 -18.28 -5.62
N ALA A 45 4.76 -18.83 -5.73
CA ALA A 45 4.40 -19.76 -6.82
C ALA A 45 3.93 -19.07 -8.12
N ALA A 46 3.97 -17.74 -8.19
CA ALA A 46 3.74 -16.99 -9.42
C ALA A 46 5.09 -16.54 -9.98
N ASP A 47 5.46 -17.02 -11.18
CA ASP A 47 6.67 -16.62 -11.90
C ASP A 47 6.73 -15.11 -12.23
N ILE A 48 5.61 -14.39 -12.04
CA ILE A 48 5.49 -12.95 -12.25
C ILE A 48 4.88 -12.33 -11.00
N PHE A 49 5.70 -11.64 -10.22
CA PHE A 49 5.20 -10.80 -9.14
C PHE A 49 4.53 -9.57 -9.74
N PRO A 50 3.34 -9.17 -9.28
CA PRO A 50 2.68 -8.01 -9.86
C PRO A 50 3.48 -6.75 -9.56
N LYS A 51 3.75 -5.97 -10.60
CA LYS A 51 4.37 -4.65 -10.48
C LYS A 51 3.43 -3.74 -9.69
N ARG A 52 3.98 -3.08 -8.67
CA ARG A 52 3.26 -2.10 -7.85
C ARG A 52 3.94 -0.75 -7.98
N PHE A 53 3.14 0.30 -8.01
CA PHE A 53 3.63 1.66 -7.91
C PHE A 53 3.41 2.13 -6.47
N VAL A 54 4.46 2.64 -5.84
CA VAL A 54 4.42 3.13 -4.47
C VAL A 54 4.97 4.55 -4.47
N VAL A 55 4.22 5.46 -3.87
CA VAL A 55 4.66 6.84 -3.63
C VAL A 55 4.86 7.01 -2.14
N PHE A 56 6.03 7.52 -1.75
CA PHE A 56 6.32 7.90 -0.37
C PHE A 56 6.55 9.40 -0.30
N PHE A 57 5.94 10.05 0.69
CA PHE A 57 6.03 11.48 0.89
C PHE A 57 6.35 11.80 2.33
N THR A 58 7.24 12.77 2.54
CA THR A 58 7.53 13.36 3.84
C THR A 58 7.38 14.88 3.73
N PRO A 59 6.49 15.51 4.51
CA PRO A 59 6.25 16.95 4.43
C PRO A 59 7.40 17.78 4.99
N ASN A 60 7.37 19.08 4.73
CA ASN A 60 8.28 20.10 5.28
C ASN A 60 9.74 20.03 4.78
N GLY A 61 9.99 19.30 3.70
CA GLY A 61 11.29 19.25 3.03
C GLY A 61 12.30 18.33 3.72
N THR A 62 13.56 18.49 3.35
CA THR A 62 14.67 17.63 3.81
C THR A 62 15.95 18.46 3.99
N ILE A 63 16.94 17.90 4.69
CA ILE A 63 18.27 18.51 4.78
C ILE A 63 18.98 18.29 3.45
N ARG A 64 18.81 19.23 2.50
CA ARG A 64 19.25 19.07 1.10
C ARG A 64 20.71 18.63 0.96
N ASN A 65 21.60 19.20 1.76
CA ASN A 65 23.03 18.86 1.74
C ASN A 65 23.32 17.40 2.12
N GLU A 66 22.42 16.74 2.85
CA GLU A 66 22.51 15.33 3.27
C GLU A 66 21.62 14.40 2.41
N TRP A 67 20.80 14.97 1.53
CA TRP A 67 19.96 14.25 0.56
C TRP A 67 20.66 14.09 -0.80
N VAL A 68 21.20 15.18 -1.34
CA VAL A 68 21.75 15.21 -2.71
C VAL A 68 23.07 14.41 -2.77
N PRO A 69 23.16 13.37 -3.62
CA PRO A 69 24.39 12.59 -3.83
C PRO A 69 25.56 13.45 -4.33
N THR A 70 26.78 12.92 -4.25
CA THR A 70 27.96 13.48 -4.94
C THR A 70 28.46 12.50 -6.00
N GLY A 71 29.36 12.92 -6.90
CA GLY A 71 29.84 12.07 -8.00
C GLY A 71 29.13 12.39 -9.33
N GLY A 72 29.17 11.45 -10.28
CA GLY A 72 28.50 11.54 -11.57
C GLY A 72 27.17 10.79 -11.60
N GLU A 73 26.61 10.64 -12.81
CA GLU A 73 25.26 10.09 -13.03
C GLU A 73 25.12 8.61 -12.65
N THR A 74 26.20 7.83 -12.77
CA THR A 74 26.18 6.37 -12.55
C THR A 74 27.08 5.91 -11.41
N ASP A 75 28.02 6.76 -10.97
CA ASP A 75 28.96 6.49 -9.88
C ASP A 75 28.70 7.38 -8.65
N PHE A 76 27.47 7.88 -8.53
CA PHE A 76 27.09 8.73 -7.41
C PHE A 76 27.25 8.03 -6.07
N LYS A 77 27.54 8.82 -5.04
CA LYS A 77 27.70 8.40 -3.65
C LYS A 77 26.53 8.94 -2.84
N LEU A 78 25.75 8.03 -2.28
CA LEU A 78 24.63 8.37 -1.41
C LEU A 78 25.14 9.04 -0.13
N LYS A 79 24.43 10.07 0.32
CA LYS A 79 24.68 10.71 1.62
C LYS A 79 23.78 10.13 2.69
N ARG A 80 24.00 10.55 3.93
CA ARG A 80 23.40 9.99 5.16
C ARG A 80 21.91 9.68 5.05
N ILE A 81 21.10 10.53 4.42
CA ILE A 81 19.65 10.32 4.33
C ILE A 81 19.30 9.16 3.39
N LEU A 82 20.08 8.96 2.33
CA LEU A 82 19.87 7.90 1.33
C LEU A 82 20.72 6.66 1.58
N GLN A 83 21.63 6.66 2.56
CA GLN A 83 22.50 5.52 2.91
C GLN A 83 21.76 4.18 3.07
N PRO A 84 20.54 4.11 3.64
CA PRO A 84 19.80 2.85 3.71
C PRO A 84 19.46 2.23 2.34
N LEU A 85 19.57 2.98 1.25
CA LEU A 85 19.29 2.52 -0.12
C LEU A 85 20.55 2.11 -0.90
N GLU A 86 21.72 2.07 -0.25
CA GLU A 86 23.01 1.77 -0.92
C GLU A 86 23.00 0.41 -1.63
N GLU A 87 22.35 -0.60 -1.04
CA GLU A 87 22.21 -1.93 -1.67
C GLU A 87 21.39 -1.91 -2.96
N PHE A 88 20.58 -0.86 -3.16
CA PHE A 88 19.74 -0.67 -4.35
C PHE A 88 20.30 0.36 -5.31
N ARG A 89 21.54 0.85 -5.14
CA ARG A 89 22.10 1.99 -5.90
C ARG A 89 21.92 1.86 -7.41
N GLU A 90 22.13 0.67 -7.97
CA GLU A 90 21.98 0.39 -9.41
C GLU A 90 20.53 0.48 -9.92
N HIS A 91 19.56 0.53 -9.02
CA HIS A 91 18.12 0.66 -9.29
C HIS A 91 17.58 2.05 -8.94
N LEU A 92 18.42 2.99 -8.48
CA LEU A 92 17.99 4.33 -8.11
C LEU A 92 18.14 5.31 -9.27
N LEU A 93 17.13 6.16 -9.44
CA LEU A 93 17.21 7.40 -10.20
C LEU A 93 16.96 8.56 -9.23
N ILE A 94 17.98 9.37 -8.99
CA ILE A 94 17.89 10.52 -8.09
C ILE A 94 17.89 11.78 -8.95
N LEU A 95 16.75 12.46 -8.98
CA LEU A 95 16.55 13.64 -9.81
C LEU A 95 16.96 14.91 -9.04
N GLU A 96 17.80 15.73 -9.66
CA GLU A 96 18.10 17.10 -9.22
C GLU A 96 17.78 18.09 -10.35
N GLY A 97 17.37 19.30 -9.98
CA GLY A 97 17.02 20.36 -10.94
C GLY A 97 15.63 20.23 -11.56
N VAL A 98 14.82 19.27 -11.09
CA VAL A 98 13.39 19.19 -11.43
C VAL A 98 12.61 20.15 -10.53
N ASP A 99 11.75 20.94 -11.16
CA ASP A 99 11.01 22.00 -10.51
C ASP A 99 9.51 21.91 -10.81
N MET A 100 8.69 22.00 -9.77
CA MET A 100 7.23 21.86 -9.86
C MET A 100 6.62 23.22 -10.18
N LYS A 101 6.64 23.57 -11.47
CA LYS A 101 6.21 24.91 -11.93
C LYS A 101 4.80 25.32 -11.52
N SER A 102 3.90 24.35 -11.39
CA SER A 102 2.52 24.56 -10.91
C SER A 102 2.43 25.09 -9.48
N GLY A 103 3.52 25.03 -8.69
CA GLY A 103 3.58 25.59 -7.35
C GLY A 103 3.86 27.09 -7.27
N TYR A 104 4.27 27.74 -8.37
CA TYR A 104 4.60 29.17 -8.37
C TYR A 104 3.42 30.09 -8.66
N SER A 105 2.36 29.56 -9.24
CA SER A 105 1.14 30.29 -9.58
C SER A 105 -0.08 29.68 -8.87
N GLY A 106 -1.23 30.31 -9.05
CA GLY A 106 -2.47 29.90 -8.40
C GLY A 106 -2.57 30.28 -6.91
N PRO A 107 -3.73 30.00 -6.30
CA PRO A 107 -4.02 30.27 -4.89
C PRO A 107 -3.26 29.33 -3.95
N GLY A 108 -3.25 29.69 -2.66
CA GLY A 108 -2.63 28.93 -1.58
C GLY A 108 -1.16 29.25 -1.32
N ASP A 109 -0.73 28.97 -0.09
CA ASP A 109 0.65 29.13 0.36
C ASP A 109 1.57 27.99 -0.15
N GLY A 110 2.87 28.09 0.13
CA GLY A 110 3.86 27.10 -0.32
C GLY A 110 3.64 25.68 0.21
N HIS A 111 3.13 25.52 1.43
CA HIS A 111 2.84 24.20 2.01
C HIS A 111 1.59 23.60 1.36
N GLN A 112 0.55 24.42 1.14
CA GLN A 112 -0.67 23.99 0.46
C GLN A 112 -0.37 23.55 -0.97
N LYS A 113 0.41 24.34 -1.71
CA LYS A 113 0.82 24.02 -3.09
C LYS A 113 1.76 22.82 -3.14
N GLY A 114 2.71 22.70 -2.20
CA GLY A 114 3.57 21.52 -2.11
C GLY A 114 2.76 20.22 -1.97
N MET A 115 1.73 20.22 -1.12
CA MET A 115 0.85 19.06 -0.93
C MET A 115 -0.03 18.76 -2.15
N GLY A 116 -0.77 19.75 -2.64
CA GLY A 116 -1.80 19.52 -3.64
C GLY A 116 -1.28 19.40 -5.07
N THR A 117 -0.10 19.95 -5.38
CA THR A 117 0.45 19.93 -6.75
C THR A 117 1.40 18.77 -7.01
N MET A 118 1.99 18.15 -5.97
CA MET A 118 3.08 17.18 -6.11
C MET A 118 2.77 16.02 -7.06
N LEU A 119 1.58 15.45 -6.98
CA LEU A 119 1.19 14.31 -7.82
C LEU A 119 0.26 14.70 -8.97
N THR A 120 -0.24 15.94 -8.98
CA THR A 120 -1.24 16.42 -9.95
C THR A 120 -0.62 17.29 -11.03
N GLY A 121 0.53 17.92 -10.74
CA GLY A 121 1.24 18.83 -11.65
C GLY A 121 0.40 20.05 -12.07
N ALA A 122 -0.65 20.37 -11.32
CA ALA A 122 -1.64 21.38 -11.68
C ALA A 122 -1.85 22.39 -10.56
N GLU A 123 -2.25 23.60 -10.92
CA GLU A 123 -2.58 24.64 -9.93
C GLU A 123 -3.78 24.24 -9.08
N LEU A 124 -3.80 24.75 -7.85
CA LEU A 124 -4.92 24.57 -6.95
C LEU A 124 -6.10 25.46 -7.35
N LEU A 125 -7.31 25.03 -7.03
CA LEU A 125 -8.50 25.84 -7.27
C LEU A 125 -8.66 26.92 -6.17
N PRO A 126 -9.25 28.08 -6.48
CA PRO A 126 -9.65 29.04 -5.45
C PRO A 126 -10.66 28.42 -4.49
N GLY A 127 -10.61 28.80 -3.21
CA GLY A 127 -11.52 28.25 -2.21
C GLY A 127 -11.69 29.14 -0.99
N ASP A 128 -11.94 28.48 0.14
CA ASP A 128 -12.22 29.09 1.43
C ASP A 128 -11.20 28.67 2.51
N VAL A 129 -10.25 27.79 2.17
CA VAL A 129 -9.19 27.36 3.08
C VAL A 129 -8.05 28.38 3.04
N GLY A 130 -8.05 29.31 4.00
CA GLY A 130 -6.96 30.25 4.19
C GLY A 130 -5.65 29.55 4.56
N GLY A 131 -4.52 30.08 4.09
CA GLY A 131 -3.17 29.57 4.37
C GLY A 131 -2.30 30.58 5.12
N GLY A 132 -0.99 30.33 5.11
CA GLY A 132 0.01 31.30 5.54
C GLY A 132 0.22 32.47 4.56
N ASP A 133 1.08 33.41 4.96
CA ASP A 133 1.68 34.43 4.09
C ASP A 133 0.70 35.33 3.31
N SER A 134 -0.51 35.56 3.83
CA SER A 134 -1.56 36.33 3.16
C SER A 134 -1.92 35.81 1.77
N SER A 135 -1.66 34.52 1.51
CA SER A 135 -1.96 33.90 0.22
C SER A 135 -3.46 33.79 0.00
N PRO A 136 -3.95 33.89 -1.27
CA PRO A 136 -5.36 33.70 -1.57
C PRO A 136 -5.85 32.33 -1.05
N PRO A 137 -7.04 32.24 -0.44
CA PRO A 137 -7.59 30.99 0.05
C PRO A 137 -7.75 29.96 -1.07
N VAL A 138 -7.59 28.70 -0.70
CA VAL A 138 -7.46 27.60 -1.65
C VAL A 138 -8.54 26.55 -1.45
N SER A 139 -8.74 25.74 -2.48
CA SER A 139 -9.53 24.52 -2.45
C SER A 139 -8.64 23.35 -2.88
N TRP A 140 -9.25 22.34 -3.48
CA TRP A 140 -8.59 21.12 -3.94
C TRP A 140 -7.78 21.32 -5.22
N ALA A 141 -6.98 20.32 -5.56
CA ALA A 141 -6.28 20.28 -6.83
C ALA A 141 -7.25 20.20 -8.03
N SER A 142 -6.82 20.75 -9.16
CA SER A 142 -7.62 20.87 -10.38
C SER A 142 -7.53 19.68 -11.33
N SER A 143 -6.77 18.63 -11.00
CA SER A 143 -6.57 17.46 -11.85
C SER A 143 -6.48 16.13 -11.08
N ILE A 144 -6.55 15.02 -11.81
CA ILE A 144 -6.23 13.68 -11.31
C ILE A 144 -4.74 13.59 -10.94
N SER A 145 -4.42 12.87 -9.88
CA SER A 145 -3.03 12.58 -9.53
C SER A 145 -2.45 11.42 -10.35
N ILE A 146 -1.15 11.45 -10.60
CA ILE A 146 -0.46 10.47 -11.45
C ILE A 146 -0.59 9.03 -10.92
N ASP A 147 -0.61 8.84 -9.60
CA ASP A 147 -0.83 7.54 -8.97
C ASP A 147 -2.23 6.98 -9.30
N GLN A 148 -3.25 7.83 -9.31
CA GLN A 148 -4.62 7.44 -9.66
C GLN A 148 -4.78 7.18 -11.15
N TYR A 149 -4.10 7.97 -11.99
CA TYR A 149 -4.02 7.69 -13.42
C TYR A 149 -3.37 6.32 -13.67
N ILE A 150 -2.27 6.01 -13.00
CA ILE A 150 -1.60 4.70 -13.08
C ILE A 150 -2.55 3.61 -12.57
N ALA A 151 -3.16 3.78 -11.40
CA ALA A 151 -4.07 2.82 -10.79
C ALA A 151 -5.23 2.46 -11.73
N ASN A 152 -5.83 3.45 -12.42
CA ASN A 152 -6.88 3.21 -13.40
C ASN A 152 -6.45 2.30 -14.58
N ASN A 153 -5.15 2.21 -14.87
CA ASN A 153 -4.62 1.45 -16.00
C ASN A 153 -4.03 0.08 -15.61
N ILE A 154 -3.68 -0.14 -14.33
CA ILE A 154 -2.95 -1.37 -13.91
C ILE A 154 -3.70 -2.24 -12.89
N SER A 155 -4.92 -1.86 -12.49
CA SER A 155 -5.61 -2.47 -11.33
C SER A 155 -6.90 -3.24 -11.64
N ALA A 156 -7.24 -3.43 -12.92
CA ALA A 156 -8.53 -4.02 -13.33
C ALA A 156 -8.83 -5.39 -12.71
N ASP A 157 -7.80 -6.16 -12.34
CA ASP A 157 -7.87 -7.50 -11.77
C ASP A 157 -7.58 -7.56 -10.26
N ARG A 158 -7.52 -6.41 -9.57
CA ARG A 158 -7.10 -6.31 -8.16
C ARG A 158 -8.28 -5.91 -7.27
N PRO A 159 -8.41 -6.46 -6.04
CA PRO A 159 -9.49 -6.06 -5.13
C PRO A 159 -9.40 -4.61 -4.67
N TYR A 160 -8.18 -4.05 -4.64
CA TYR A 160 -7.92 -2.65 -4.34
C TYR A 160 -7.24 -2.03 -5.54
N ARG A 161 -7.88 -0.98 -6.08
CA ARG A 161 -7.32 -0.16 -7.15
C ARG A 161 -6.08 0.60 -6.67
N SER A 162 -6.20 1.22 -5.50
CA SER A 162 -5.14 1.93 -4.79
C SER A 162 -5.31 1.78 -3.27
N ILE A 163 -4.26 2.10 -2.53
CA ILE A 163 -4.24 2.07 -1.08
C ILE A 163 -3.57 3.36 -0.60
N GLU A 164 -4.36 4.25 -0.01
CA GLU A 164 -3.91 5.52 0.54
C GLU A 164 -3.63 5.34 2.04
N LEU A 165 -2.38 5.53 2.44
CA LEU A 165 -1.94 5.42 3.84
C LEU A 165 -1.35 6.74 4.31
N GLY A 166 -1.44 6.99 5.61
CA GLY A 166 -0.87 8.17 6.25
C GLY A 166 -0.27 7.84 7.61
N VAL A 167 0.62 8.70 8.09
CA VAL A 167 1.18 8.63 9.44
C VAL A 167 0.83 9.93 10.15
N HIS A 168 0.14 9.84 11.29
CA HIS A 168 -0.38 11.00 12.04
C HIS A 168 -1.09 12.05 11.16
N THR A 169 -1.77 11.60 10.10
CA THR A 169 -2.56 12.51 9.28
C THR A 169 -3.81 12.91 10.06
N LYS A 170 -4.03 14.21 10.23
CA LYS A 170 -5.16 14.72 11.00
C LYS A 170 -6.48 14.33 10.32
N ASP A 171 -7.48 14.01 11.14
CA ASP A 171 -8.81 13.60 10.71
C ASP A 171 -9.71 14.79 10.36
N TYR A 172 -9.22 15.65 9.47
CA TYR A 172 -10.05 16.63 8.77
C TYR A 172 -9.69 16.64 7.29
N ALA A 173 -10.64 17.00 6.45
CA ALA A 173 -10.44 17.05 5.01
C ALA A 173 -10.07 18.47 4.57
N ASN A 174 -8.78 18.73 4.33
CA ASN A 174 -8.35 19.90 3.57
C ASN A 174 -7.03 19.62 2.81
N ILE A 175 -6.50 20.64 2.14
CA ILE A 175 -5.33 20.53 1.27
C ILE A 175 -4.06 20.03 1.98
N TRP A 176 -3.93 20.22 3.30
CA TRP A 176 -2.78 19.74 4.07
C TRP A 176 -2.86 18.25 4.43
N THR A 177 -4.02 17.62 4.26
CA THR A 177 -4.24 16.22 4.62
C THR A 177 -4.53 15.32 3.41
N ARG A 178 -4.48 15.88 2.19
CA ARG A 178 -4.83 15.18 0.94
C ARG A 178 -3.83 15.49 -0.17
N MET A 179 -3.05 14.49 -0.58
CA MET A 179 -2.10 14.59 -1.70
C MET A 179 -2.54 13.81 -2.95
N ILE A 180 -3.49 12.87 -2.80
CA ILE A 180 -3.96 11.96 -3.85
C ILE A 180 -5.34 12.40 -4.32
N TYR A 181 -5.56 12.40 -5.63
CA TYR A 181 -6.77 12.92 -6.27
C TYR A 181 -7.26 11.96 -7.36
N ALA A 182 -8.47 11.42 -7.20
CA ALA A 182 -9.10 10.61 -8.25
C ALA A 182 -9.49 11.44 -9.49
N GLY A 183 -9.54 12.77 -9.34
CA GLY A 183 -9.92 13.75 -10.35
C GLY A 183 -9.94 15.17 -9.78
N PRO A 184 -10.32 16.17 -10.61
CA PRO A 184 -10.45 17.56 -10.17
C PRO A 184 -11.40 17.69 -8.98
N SER A 185 -10.95 18.30 -7.88
CA SER A 185 -11.74 18.39 -6.63
C SER A 185 -12.18 17.05 -6.02
N GLN A 186 -11.48 15.96 -6.29
CA GLN A 186 -11.79 14.62 -5.77
C GLN A 186 -10.63 14.08 -4.93
N PRO A 187 -10.33 14.66 -3.75
CA PRO A 187 -9.28 14.16 -2.88
C PRO A 187 -9.62 12.79 -2.29
N LEU A 188 -8.63 11.91 -2.20
CA LEU A 188 -8.77 10.62 -1.50
C LEU A 188 -8.17 10.71 -0.09
N PRO A 189 -8.91 10.27 0.95
CA PRO A 189 -8.41 10.28 2.32
C PRO A 189 -7.40 9.15 2.56
N PRO A 190 -6.26 9.43 3.21
CA PRO A 190 -5.37 8.38 3.69
C PRO A 190 -5.97 7.68 4.91
N GLU A 191 -5.74 6.38 5.03
CA GLU A 191 -5.95 5.63 6.27
C GLU A 191 -4.72 5.82 7.16
N ALA A 192 -4.90 6.47 8.31
CA ALA A 192 -3.82 6.76 9.25
C ALA A 192 -3.73 5.73 10.38
N ASN A 193 -4.77 4.92 10.59
CA ASN A 193 -4.79 3.90 11.62
C ASN A 193 -4.32 2.56 11.02
N PRO A 194 -3.17 2.01 11.48
CA PRO A 194 -2.62 0.78 10.92
C PRO A 194 -3.53 -0.45 11.13
N TYR A 195 -4.32 -0.48 12.21
CA TYR A 195 -5.28 -1.56 12.46
C TYR A 195 -6.45 -1.49 11.48
N GLN A 196 -6.99 -0.29 11.22
CA GLN A 196 -8.03 -0.12 10.22
C GLN A 196 -7.51 -0.44 8.81
N ALA A 197 -6.28 -0.05 8.49
CA ALA A 197 -5.64 -0.43 7.24
C ALA A 197 -5.48 -1.96 7.12
N PHE A 198 -5.03 -2.63 8.19
CA PHE A 198 -4.89 -4.07 8.23
C PHE A 198 -6.23 -4.78 8.07
N ASP A 199 -7.23 -4.43 8.87
CA ASP A 199 -8.58 -5.02 8.80
C ASP A 199 -9.21 -4.79 7.43
N LYS A 200 -9.02 -3.60 6.85
CA LYS A 200 -9.47 -3.27 5.50
C LYS A 200 -8.85 -4.19 4.45
N LEU A 201 -7.58 -4.57 4.57
CA LEU A 201 -6.85 -5.35 3.57
C LEU A 201 -6.93 -6.86 3.78
N PHE A 202 -7.00 -7.30 5.03
CA PHE A 202 -6.82 -8.71 5.40
C PHE A 202 -7.97 -9.27 6.28
N GLY A 203 -8.86 -8.44 6.82
CA GLY A 203 -9.87 -8.86 7.81
C GLY A 203 -10.93 -9.86 7.31
N ASP A 204 -11.02 -10.05 5.99
CA ASP A 204 -11.93 -11.00 5.35
C ASP A 204 -11.21 -12.29 4.86
N LEU A 205 -9.89 -12.41 5.01
CA LEU A 205 -9.10 -13.55 4.50
C LEU A 205 -9.24 -14.83 5.33
N ASP A 206 -9.40 -14.69 6.65
CA ASP A 206 -9.52 -15.82 7.59
C ASP A 206 -10.98 -16.11 7.99
N VAL A 207 -11.94 -15.52 7.27
CA VAL A 207 -13.37 -15.69 7.52
C VAL A 207 -13.89 -16.88 6.73
N GLY A 208 -14.58 -17.81 7.38
CA GLY A 208 -15.22 -18.94 6.71
C GLY A 208 -16.16 -18.46 5.59
N ALA A 209 -16.22 -19.20 4.47
CA ALA A 209 -16.92 -18.77 3.26
C ALA A 209 -18.38 -18.34 3.50
N GLU A 210 -19.11 -19.03 4.40
CA GLU A 210 -20.48 -18.68 4.75
C GLU A 210 -20.59 -17.31 5.45
N GLU A 211 -19.69 -17.02 6.38
CA GLU A 211 -19.66 -15.76 7.12
C GLU A 211 -19.19 -14.61 6.21
N LEU A 212 -18.26 -14.87 5.31
CA LEU A 212 -17.83 -13.90 4.30
C LEU A 212 -18.99 -13.49 3.39
N GLU A 213 -19.79 -14.45 2.91
CA GLU A 213 -20.96 -14.16 2.07
C GLU A 213 -22.06 -13.41 2.85
N LYS A 214 -22.29 -13.73 4.13
CA LYS A 214 -23.20 -12.95 4.99
C LYS A 214 -22.75 -11.49 5.12
N ARG A 215 -21.45 -11.26 5.37
CA ARG A 215 -20.88 -9.92 5.45
C ARG A 215 -21.01 -9.15 4.13
N LYS A 216 -20.74 -9.80 3.00
CA LYS A 216 -20.92 -9.19 1.67
C LYS A 216 -22.38 -8.83 1.41
N ALA A 217 -23.32 -9.72 1.73
CA ALA A 217 -24.74 -9.47 1.56
C ALA A 217 -25.22 -8.29 2.42
N LEU A 218 -24.78 -8.20 3.67
CA LEU A 218 -25.08 -7.07 4.56
C LEU A 218 -24.52 -5.76 4.00
N ARG A 219 -23.25 -5.75 3.58
CA ARG A 219 -22.61 -4.56 2.98
C ARG A 219 -23.36 -4.12 1.72
N ARG A 220 -23.74 -5.05 0.84
CA ARG A 220 -24.54 -4.75 -0.36
C ARG A 220 -25.88 -4.10 0.00
N SER A 221 -26.61 -4.66 0.97
CA SER A 221 -27.88 -4.09 1.44
C SER A 221 -27.73 -2.65 1.97
N VAL A 222 -26.65 -2.37 2.69
CA VAL A 222 -26.38 -1.00 3.19
C VAL A 222 -26.07 -0.05 2.03
N LEU A 223 -25.24 -0.48 1.06
CA LEU A 223 -24.89 0.33 -0.10
C LEU A 223 -26.13 0.65 -0.98
N ASP A 224 -27.01 -0.33 -1.19
CA ASP A 224 -28.26 -0.13 -1.92
C ASP A 224 -29.18 0.90 -1.25
N SER A 225 -29.31 0.83 0.08
CA SER A 225 -30.10 1.80 0.86
C SER A 225 -29.52 3.22 0.72
N VAL A 226 -28.21 3.35 0.94
CA VAL A 226 -27.50 4.63 0.89
C VAL A 226 -27.59 5.26 -0.52
N LYS A 227 -27.49 4.46 -1.56
CA LYS A 227 -27.65 4.89 -2.97
C LYS A 227 -29.04 5.40 -3.27
N GLY A 228 -30.08 4.76 -2.74
CA GLY A 228 -31.46 5.22 -2.84
C GLY A 228 -31.66 6.61 -2.23
N ASP A 229 -31.13 6.81 -1.01
CA ASP A 229 -31.19 8.09 -0.31
C ASP A 229 -30.43 9.18 -1.06
N PHE A 230 -29.23 8.86 -1.55
CA PHE A 230 -28.43 9.80 -2.34
C PHE A 230 -29.12 10.22 -3.63
N ALA A 231 -29.74 9.30 -4.37
CA ALA A 231 -30.49 9.61 -5.58
C ALA A 231 -31.71 10.52 -5.30
N SER A 232 -32.32 10.40 -4.12
CA SER A 232 -33.42 11.26 -3.67
C SER A 232 -32.92 12.68 -3.34
N ILE A 233 -31.82 12.79 -2.59
CA ILE A 233 -31.23 14.05 -2.16
C ILE A 233 -30.63 14.82 -3.35
N GLN A 234 -29.96 14.14 -4.29
CA GLN A 234 -29.31 14.76 -5.46
C GLN A 234 -30.28 15.61 -6.30
N LYS A 235 -31.57 15.24 -6.34
CA LYS A 235 -32.63 16.00 -7.04
C LYS A 235 -32.93 17.37 -6.39
N ARG A 236 -32.58 17.55 -5.12
CA ARG A 236 -32.87 18.73 -4.30
C ARG A 236 -31.63 19.63 -4.09
N LEU A 237 -30.45 19.18 -4.53
CA LEU A 237 -29.18 19.89 -4.31
C LEU A 237 -28.86 20.92 -5.41
N GLY A 238 -28.16 21.98 -5.02
CA GLY A 238 -27.54 22.93 -5.95
C GLY A 238 -26.42 22.28 -6.80
N VAL A 239 -25.93 23.00 -7.81
CA VAL A 239 -24.90 22.46 -8.74
C VAL A 239 -23.60 22.07 -8.02
N ALA A 240 -23.16 22.89 -7.06
CA ALA A 240 -21.94 22.64 -6.28
C ALA A 240 -22.05 21.39 -5.40
N ASP A 241 -23.16 21.25 -4.66
CA ASP A 241 -23.38 20.10 -3.79
C ASP A 241 -23.61 18.80 -4.58
N ARG A 242 -24.19 18.90 -5.79
CA ARG A 242 -24.30 17.76 -6.70
C ARG A 242 -22.94 17.21 -7.13
N HIS A 243 -21.94 18.06 -7.34
CA HIS A 243 -20.58 17.62 -7.67
C HIS A 243 -19.92 16.88 -6.49
N ARG A 244 -20.02 17.43 -5.27
CA ARG A 244 -19.53 16.76 -4.05
C ARG A 244 -20.19 15.39 -3.86
N MET A 245 -21.49 15.34 -4.08
CA MET A 245 -22.27 14.12 -3.98
C MET A 245 -21.85 13.08 -5.02
N GLN A 246 -21.59 13.50 -6.26
CA GLN A 246 -21.13 12.62 -7.31
C GLN A 246 -19.80 11.94 -6.95
N SER A 247 -18.83 12.69 -6.41
CA SER A 247 -17.55 12.14 -5.95
C SER A 247 -17.74 11.09 -4.86
N HIS A 248 -18.68 11.30 -3.92
CA HIS A 248 -19.00 10.30 -2.90
C HIS A 248 -19.61 9.03 -3.50
N MET A 249 -20.53 9.18 -4.46
CA MET A 249 -21.15 8.06 -5.17
C MET A 249 -20.14 7.24 -5.97
N ASP A 250 -19.12 7.87 -6.53
CA ASP A 250 -18.06 7.15 -7.25
C ASP A 250 -17.20 6.30 -6.28
N GLY A 251 -16.96 6.79 -5.05
CA GLY A 251 -16.35 5.99 -3.98
C GLY A 251 -17.22 4.81 -3.54
N VAL A 252 -18.54 5.00 -3.45
CA VAL A 252 -19.50 3.91 -3.15
C VAL A 252 -19.44 2.81 -4.22
N ARG A 253 -19.41 3.18 -5.50
CA ARG A 253 -19.29 2.23 -6.62
C ARG A 253 -17.99 1.44 -6.58
N GLU A 254 -16.89 2.04 -6.12
CA GLU A 254 -15.62 1.34 -5.95
C GLU A 254 -15.71 0.25 -4.86
N ILE A 255 -16.44 0.52 -3.77
CA ILE A 255 -16.73 -0.48 -2.73
C ILE A 255 -17.61 -1.62 -3.29
N GLU A 256 -18.66 -1.30 -4.06
CA GLU A 256 -19.51 -2.30 -4.73
C GLU A 256 -18.66 -3.24 -5.61
N LYS A 257 -17.83 -2.68 -6.49
CA LYS A 257 -16.92 -3.47 -7.35
C LYS A 257 -15.98 -4.36 -6.55
N ARG A 258 -15.48 -3.88 -5.41
CA ARG A 258 -14.64 -4.69 -4.52
C ARG A 258 -15.39 -5.88 -3.93
N LEU A 259 -16.65 -5.69 -3.51
CA LEU A 259 -17.48 -6.78 -2.99
C LEU A 259 -17.78 -7.84 -4.04
N GLU A 260 -17.81 -7.46 -5.32
CA GLU A 260 -18.01 -8.36 -6.46
C GLU A 260 -16.72 -9.05 -6.92
N SER A 261 -15.55 -8.43 -6.70
CA SER A 261 -14.25 -9.03 -7.04
C SER A 261 -14.01 -10.32 -6.24
N ALA A 262 -13.64 -11.39 -6.95
CA ALA A 262 -13.41 -12.71 -6.36
C ALA A 262 -12.20 -12.70 -5.41
N GLY A 263 -12.30 -13.49 -4.34
CA GLY A 263 -11.37 -13.52 -3.22
C GLY A 263 -9.92 -13.69 -3.66
N VAL A 264 -9.06 -12.77 -3.20
CA VAL A 264 -7.62 -12.97 -3.28
C VAL A 264 -7.23 -14.02 -2.26
N THR A 265 -6.63 -15.11 -2.74
CA THR A 265 -5.96 -16.08 -1.86
C THR A 265 -4.58 -15.54 -1.52
N CYS A 266 -4.43 -14.94 -0.34
CA CYS A 266 -3.13 -14.64 0.24
C CYS A 266 -3.12 -14.97 1.73
N ALA A 267 -1.94 -15.24 2.28
CA ALA A 267 -1.78 -15.37 3.73
C ALA A 267 -1.76 -13.98 4.34
N ALA A 268 -2.61 -13.73 5.34
CA ALA A 268 -2.55 -12.50 6.12
C ALA A 268 -1.20 -12.43 6.86
N PRO A 269 -0.48 -11.28 6.81
CA PRO A 269 0.73 -11.11 7.60
C PRO A 269 0.40 -11.05 9.09
N THR A 270 1.32 -11.50 9.94
CA THR A 270 1.15 -11.35 11.40
C THR A 270 1.32 -9.88 11.77
N MET A 271 0.30 -9.30 12.41
CA MET A 271 0.45 -8.01 13.08
C MET A 271 1.43 -8.19 14.25
N THR A 272 2.61 -7.60 14.15
CA THR A 272 3.46 -7.38 15.33
C THR A 272 2.70 -6.44 16.26
N GLY A 273 2.80 -6.64 17.59
CA GLY A 273 1.95 -6.01 18.61
C GLY A 273 1.92 -4.47 18.58
N ASP A 274 1.22 -3.89 19.56
CA ASP A 274 0.79 -2.49 19.50
C ASP A 274 1.90 -1.52 19.06
N VAL A 275 1.67 -0.87 17.91
CA VAL A 275 2.50 0.24 17.41
C VAL A 275 1.89 1.53 17.92
N ASP A 276 2.59 2.18 18.86
CA ASP A 276 2.26 3.48 19.46
C ASP A 276 2.30 4.64 18.45
#